data_AF-A0A1I5FPV4-F1
#
_entry.id   AF-A0A1I5FPV4-F1
#
_cell.length_a   1.000
_cell.length_b   1.000
_cell.length_c   1.000
_cell.angle_alpha   90.00
_cell.angle_beta   90.00
_cell.angle_gamma   90.00
#
_symmetry.space_group_name_H-M   'P 1'
#
loop_
_entity.id
_entity.type
_entity.pdbx_description
1 polymer ?
#
loop_
_entity_poly.entity_id
_entity_poly.type
_entity_poly.pdbx_seq_one_letter_code
_entity_poly.pdbx_strand_id
1 'polypeptide(L)'
;MVHEQLPSPHEWTRANPDWLTIPQAMFFFSPEHVKPGAEFHAFVERRYREMSAEAESRSVAQLSDRAVSVRRDQVQLVVDGSTGKMHLEHVERHQSLMADGYSDVEYLFVCEPDAPGLEAVEPGLRSAVVELASFAVKFGLSQKQNFAQALEQGHAMLVGRWHDLTEPFRPIHPDQWRQFLFDPSSSPIARAANGDVQIFSPMVIPSEPTSVAMASPHSGVDPILSWLIDQMRSNPDKPRSKSSMLIEARNLCADLSERKFFDLWKPAVSLSGAAAWSKPGRR
;
A
#
# COMPACT_ATOMS: atom_id res chain seq x y z
N MET A 1 11.57 13.77 -25.33
CA MET A 1 11.41 13.03 -24.06
C MET A 1 11.30 14.08 -22.97
N VAL A 2 10.09 14.25 -22.45
CA VAL A 2 9.84 15.12 -21.30
C VAL A 2 10.19 14.26 -20.09
N HIS A 3 11.23 14.60 -19.36
CA HIS A 3 11.42 14.04 -18.03
C HIS A 3 10.29 14.58 -17.17
N GLU A 4 9.28 13.76 -16.86
CA GLU A 4 8.36 14.12 -15.78
C GLU A 4 9.19 14.16 -14.50
N GLN A 5 9.49 15.38 -14.08
CA GLN A 5 10.13 15.64 -12.80
C GLN A 5 9.20 15.09 -11.72
N LEU A 6 9.77 14.32 -10.79
CA LEU A 6 9.08 13.98 -9.55
C LEU A 6 8.45 15.26 -8.99
N PRO A 7 7.19 15.20 -8.48
CA PRO A 7 6.51 16.36 -7.97
C PRO A 7 7.42 17.16 -7.04
N SER A 8 7.42 18.48 -7.14
CA SER A 8 8.24 19.29 -6.25
C SER A 8 7.81 19.05 -4.79
N PRO A 9 8.71 19.13 -3.78
CA PRO A 9 8.40 19.00 -2.35
C PRO A 9 7.13 19.75 -1.88
N HIS A 10 6.76 20.83 -2.58
CA HIS A 10 5.56 21.62 -2.32
C HIS A 10 4.26 21.00 -2.88
N GLU A 11 4.31 20.24 -3.97
CA GLU A 11 3.16 19.53 -4.55
C GLU A 11 2.71 18.35 -3.68
N TRP A 12 3.63 17.76 -2.91
CA TRP A 12 3.33 16.72 -1.92
C TRP A 12 2.50 17.20 -0.73
N THR A 13 2.16 18.49 -0.65
CA THR A 13 1.34 19.01 0.45
C THR A 13 -0.16 18.77 0.24
N ARG A 14 -0.60 18.48 -0.99
CA ARG A 14 -2.02 18.30 -1.35
C ARG A 14 -2.23 16.93 -1.98
N ALA A 15 -3.30 16.25 -1.58
CA ALA A 15 -3.75 15.05 -2.28
C ALA A 15 -4.22 15.44 -3.70
N ASN A 16 -3.60 14.86 -4.72
CA ASN A 16 -4.02 14.98 -6.12
C ASN A 16 -5.11 13.90 -6.41
N PRO A 17 -6.07 14.10 -7.31
CA PRO A 17 -7.00 13.06 -7.81
C PRO A 17 -6.38 11.69 -8.16
N ASP A 18 -5.11 11.65 -8.53
CA ASP A 18 -4.40 10.42 -8.89
C ASP A 18 -3.79 9.68 -7.70
N TRP A 19 -3.90 10.25 -6.49
CA TRP A 19 -3.39 9.61 -5.28
C TRP A 19 -4.43 8.63 -4.77
N LEU A 20 -4.00 7.39 -4.56
CA LEU A 20 -4.86 6.30 -4.16
C LEU A 20 -4.51 5.88 -2.74
N THR A 21 -5.51 5.57 -1.93
CA THR A 21 -5.26 4.83 -0.68
C THR A 21 -4.74 3.43 -1.03
N ILE A 22 -4.04 2.78 -0.10
CA ILE A 22 -3.54 1.41 -0.33
C ILE A 22 -4.67 0.44 -0.73
N PRO A 23 -5.87 0.44 -0.09
CA PRO A 23 -6.97 -0.41 -0.52
C PRO A 23 -7.42 -0.15 -1.97
N GLN A 24 -7.47 1.12 -2.39
CA GLN A 24 -7.84 1.50 -3.75
C GLN A 24 -6.75 1.11 -4.75
N ALA A 25 -5.47 1.30 -4.41
CA ALA A 25 -4.34 1.08 -5.30
C ALA A 25 -4.31 -0.34 -5.89
N MET A 26 -4.74 -1.35 -5.13
CA MET A 26 -4.81 -2.72 -5.64
C MET A 26 -5.64 -2.83 -6.94
N PHE A 27 -6.65 -1.99 -7.13
CA PHE A 27 -7.54 -2.02 -8.29
C PHE A 27 -7.04 -1.24 -9.50
N PHE A 28 -6.03 -0.37 -9.32
CA PHE A 28 -5.53 0.52 -10.37
C PHE A 28 -4.07 0.24 -10.78
N PHE A 29 -3.39 -0.68 -10.10
CA PHE A 29 -2.02 -1.07 -10.43
C PHE A 29 -1.96 -2.50 -11.01
N SER A 30 -2.24 -2.59 -12.31
CA SER A 30 -1.88 -3.73 -13.18
C SER A 30 -0.56 -3.40 -13.93
N PRO A 31 0.06 -4.30 -14.73
CA PRO A 31 1.40 -4.07 -15.31
C PRO A 31 1.60 -2.71 -16.02
N GLU A 32 0.53 -2.03 -16.44
CA GLU A 32 0.55 -0.75 -17.17
C GLU A 32 -0.25 0.39 -16.49
N HIS A 33 -0.71 0.20 -15.24
CA HIS A 33 -1.70 1.06 -14.56
C HIS A 33 -3.06 1.09 -15.27
N VAL A 34 -4.13 1.15 -14.50
CA VAL A 34 -5.49 1.22 -15.04
C VAL A 34 -6.07 2.56 -14.65
N LYS A 35 -6.60 3.33 -15.61
CA LYS A 35 -7.24 4.62 -15.30
C LYS A 35 -8.75 4.45 -15.05
N PRO A 36 -9.36 5.34 -14.24
CA PRO A 36 -10.82 5.41 -14.11
C PRO A 36 -11.50 5.59 -15.47
N GLY A 37 -12.71 5.05 -15.60
CA GLY A 37 -13.56 5.15 -16.79
C GLY A 37 -13.64 3.83 -17.56
N ALA A 38 -13.66 3.93 -18.89
CA ALA A 38 -13.76 2.77 -19.78
C ALA A 38 -12.56 1.82 -19.65
N GLU A 39 -11.38 2.32 -19.24
CA GLU A 39 -10.19 1.50 -19.00
C GLU A 39 -10.37 0.57 -17.79
N PHE A 40 -10.92 1.07 -16.68
CA PHE A 40 -11.25 0.25 -15.50
C PHE A 40 -12.28 -0.83 -15.82
N HIS A 41 -13.33 -0.46 -16.56
CA HIS A 41 -14.33 -1.43 -17.04
C HIS A 41 -13.69 -2.53 -17.92
N ALA A 42 -12.97 -2.14 -18.98
CA ALA A 42 -12.33 -3.08 -19.89
C ALA A 42 -11.32 -3.99 -19.17
N PHE A 43 -10.65 -3.47 -18.15
CA PHE A 43 -9.74 -4.24 -17.32
C PHE A 43 -10.45 -5.34 -16.54
N VAL A 44 -11.49 -4.99 -15.77
CA VAL A 44 -12.28 -5.97 -14.99
C VAL A 44 -12.92 -6.98 -15.92
N GLU A 45 -13.48 -6.53 -17.04
CA GLU A 45 -14.10 -7.39 -18.05
C GLU A 45 -13.11 -8.42 -18.62
N ARG A 46 -11.93 -7.96 -19.04
CA ARG A 46 -10.87 -8.85 -19.55
C ARG A 46 -10.48 -9.90 -18.50
N ARG A 47 -10.27 -9.48 -17.25
CA ARG A 47 -9.89 -10.41 -16.16
C ARG A 47 -11.00 -11.41 -15.84
N TYR A 48 -12.25 -10.99 -15.86
CA TYR A 48 -13.37 -11.92 -15.68
C TYR A 48 -13.40 -12.98 -16.77
N ARG A 49 -13.20 -12.58 -18.04
CA ARG A 49 -13.12 -13.52 -19.17
C ARG A 49 -11.94 -14.48 -19.10
N GLU A 50 -10.79 -14.03 -18.63
CA GLU A 50 -9.61 -14.89 -18.44
C GLU A 50 -9.82 -15.93 -17.34
N MET A 51 -10.63 -15.61 -16.32
CA MET A 51 -10.78 -16.44 -15.12
C MET A 51 -12.05 -17.29 -15.08
N SER A 52 -13.06 -16.99 -15.91
CA SER A 52 -14.31 -17.77 -16.01
C SER A 52 -14.46 -18.37 -17.41
N ALA A 53 -14.62 -19.70 -17.47
CA ALA A 53 -14.78 -20.45 -18.70
C ALA A 53 -16.10 -20.16 -19.43
N GLU A 54 -17.09 -19.60 -18.72
CA GLU A 54 -18.44 -19.29 -19.21
C GLU A 54 -18.68 -17.77 -19.32
N ALA A 55 -17.61 -16.97 -19.27
CA ALA A 55 -17.71 -15.52 -19.26
C ALA A 55 -18.18 -14.95 -20.60
N GLU A 56 -19.35 -14.33 -20.59
CA GLU A 56 -19.85 -13.53 -21.71
C GLU A 56 -19.56 -12.04 -21.48
N SER A 57 -19.29 -11.29 -22.55
CA SER A 57 -19.10 -9.83 -22.47
C SER A 57 -20.27 -9.11 -21.80
N ARG A 58 -21.50 -9.60 -22.03
CA ARG A 58 -22.74 -9.03 -21.49
C ARG A 58 -22.87 -9.20 -19.98
N SER A 59 -22.06 -10.06 -19.38
CA SER A 59 -22.01 -10.25 -17.93
C SER A 59 -21.30 -9.11 -17.21
N VAL A 60 -20.61 -8.20 -17.90
CA VAL A 60 -19.90 -7.09 -17.26
C VAL A 60 -20.53 -5.78 -17.67
N ALA A 61 -20.85 -4.94 -16.69
CA ALA A 61 -21.46 -3.63 -16.92
C ALA A 61 -20.75 -2.57 -16.10
N GLN A 62 -20.59 -1.40 -16.70
CA GLN A 62 -20.05 -0.23 -16.05
C GLN A 62 -21.14 0.43 -15.20
N LEU A 63 -20.87 0.64 -13.90
CA LEU A 63 -21.77 1.37 -13.00
C LEU A 63 -21.35 2.84 -12.88
N SER A 64 -20.04 3.08 -12.83
CA SER A 64 -19.44 4.42 -12.84
C SER A 64 -18.05 4.38 -13.49
N ASP A 65 -17.29 5.46 -13.41
CA ASP A 65 -15.88 5.48 -13.81
C ASP A 65 -15.00 4.54 -12.95
N ARG A 66 -15.36 4.30 -11.69
CA ARG A 66 -14.58 3.48 -10.75
C ARG A 66 -15.32 2.26 -10.23
N ALA A 67 -16.52 1.98 -10.71
CA ALA A 67 -17.31 0.83 -10.29
C ALA A 67 -17.80 0.00 -11.48
N VAL A 68 -17.64 -1.31 -11.37
CA VAL A 68 -18.01 -2.30 -12.39
C VAL A 68 -18.81 -3.41 -11.73
N SER A 69 -19.89 -3.84 -12.36
CA SER A 69 -20.64 -5.03 -11.95
C SER A 69 -20.34 -6.21 -12.87
N VAL A 70 -20.11 -7.38 -12.27
CA VAL A 70 -20.03 -8.68 -12.96
C VAL A 70 -21.24 -9.52 -12.55
N ARG A 71 -22.09 -9.87 -13.50
CA ARG A 71 -23.39 -10.50 -13.29
C ARG A 71 -23.42 -11.93 -13.80
N ARG A 72 -23.96 -12.82 -12.97
CA ARG A 72 -24.32 -14.19 -13.30
C ARG A 72 -25.72 -14.46 -12.77
N ASP A 73 -26.66 -14.77 -13.66
CA ASP A 73 -28.07 -14.95 -13.34
C ASP A 73 -28.68 -13.75 -12.58
N GLN A 74 -29.15 -13.99 -11.35
CA GLN A 74 -29.69 -12.97 -10.44
C GLN A 74 -28.68 -12.48 -9.40
N VAL A 75 -27.40 -12.83 -9.53
CA VAL A 75 -26.33 -12.40 -8.63
C VAL A 75 -25.40 -11.44 -9.38
N GLN A 76 -24.98 -10.37 -8.72
CA GLN A 76 -23.96 -9.48 -9.23
C GLN A 76 -22.86 -9.25 -8.20
N LEU A 77 -21.62 -9.29 -8.66
CA LEU A 77 -20.45 -8.82 -7.92
C LEU A 77 -20.18 -7.39 -8.32
N VAL A 78 -20.20 -6.47 -7.37
CA VAL A 78 -19.78 -5.09 -7.57
C VAL A 78 -18.32 -4.97 -7.16
N VAL A 79 -17.50 -4.47 -8.07
CA VAL A 79 -16.10 -4.12 -7.84
C VAL A 79 -16.01 -2.59 -7.82
N ASP A 80 -15.80 -2.02 -6.65
CA ASP A 80 -15.73 -0.58 -6.42
C ASP A 80 -14.28 -0.14 -6.12
N GLY A 81 -13.60 0.35 -7.15
CA GLY A 81 -12.26 0.91 -7.05
C GLY A 81 -12.22 2.21 -6.23
N SER A 82 -13.34 2.94 -6.07
CA SER A 82 -13.37 4.15 -5.26
C SER A 82 -13.28 3.86 -3.76
N THR A 83 -13.86 2.75 -3.30
CA THR A 83 -13.77 2.32 -1.90
C THR A 83 -12.71 1.24 -1.68
N GLY A 84 -12.22 0.63 -2.77
CA GLY A 84 -11.32 -0.52 -2.72
C GLY A 84 -12.03 -1.79 -2.23
N LYS A 85 -13.32 -1.92 -2.49
CA LYS A 85 -14.18 -3.00 -1.97
C LYS A 85 -14.82 -3.80 -3.09
N MET A 86 -15.17 -5.04 -2.75
CA MET A 86 -15.96 -5.93 -3.58
C MET A 86 -17.08 -6.52 -2.73
N HIS A 87 -18.30 -6.58 -3.26
CA HIS A 87 -19.45 -7.15 -2.56
C HIS A 87 -20.44 -7.80 -3.54
N LEU A 88 -21.19 -8.78 -3.04
CA LEU A 88 -22.20 -9.50 -3.82
C LEU A 88 -23.59 -8.97 -3.50
N GLU A 89 -24.40 -8.80 -4.54
CA GLU A 89 -25.77 -8.31 -4.46
C GLU A 89 -26.72 -9.23 -5.24
N HIS A 90 -27.97 -9.32 -4.80
CA HIS A 90 -29.06 -9.88 -5.58
C HIS A 90 -29.66 -8.82 -6.51
N VAL A 91 -29.94 -9.17 -7.77
CA VAL A 91 -30.32 -8.19 -8.80
C VAL A 91 -31.81 -7.81 -8.76
N GLU A 92 -32.67 -8.71 -8.28
CA GLU A 92 -34.14 -8.49 -8.24
C GLU A 92 -34.63 -7.85 -6.93
N ARG A 93 -33.80 -7.85 -5.89
CA ARG A 93 -33.98 -7.13 -4.63
C ARG A 93 -32.62 -6.58 -4.25
N HIS A 94 -32.47 -5.29 -3.99
CA HIS A 94 -31.21 -4.72 -3.47
C HIS A 94 -30.93 -5.27 -2.05
N GLN A 95 -30.55 -6.54 -1.97
CA GLN A 95 -30.18 -7.28 -0.77
C GLN A 95 -28.76 -7.78 -1.00
N SER A 96 -27.86 -7.39 -0.10
CA SER A 96 -26.49 -7.89 -0.07
C SER A 96 -26.49 -9.37 0.31
N LEU A 97 -25.76 -10.20 -0.44
CA LEU A 97 -25.67 -11.64 -0.21
C LEU A 97 -24.39 -11.93 0.59
N MET A 98 -24.53 -12.59 1.75
CA MET A 98 -23.41 -13.01 2.60
C MET A 98 -23.03 -14.47 2.31
N ALA A 99 -21.73 -14.75 2.12
CA ALA A 99 -21.21 -16.09 1.85
C ALA A 99 -20.17 -16.54 2.90
N ASP A 100 -20.52 -17.43 3.83
CA ASP A 100 -19.64 -18.06 4.84
C ASP A 100 -19.31 -19.54 4.54
N GLY A 101 -18.31 -19.79 3.68
CA GLY A 101 -17.90 -21.16 3.33
C GLY A 101 -16.40 -21.37 3.15
N TYR A 102 -15.67 -21.44 4.27
CA TYR A 102 -14.32 -22.02 4.43
C TYR A 102 -13.16 -21.55 3.51
N SER A 103 -12.47 -20.49 3.93
CA SER A 103 -11.02 -20.46 4.24
C SER A 103 -10.65 -19.04 4.70
N ASP A 104 -9.75 -18.93 5.67
CA ASP A 104 -9.30 -17.67 6.28
C ASP A 104 -8.74 -16.70 5.21
N VAL A 105 -9.60 -15.83 4.69
CA VAL A 105 -9.22 -14.70 3.82
C VAL A 105 -9.89 -13.47 4.41
N GLU A 106 -9.10 -12.57 4.99
CA GLU A 106 -9.59 -11.30 5.52
C GLU A 106 -10.19 -10.46 4.38
N TYR A 107 -11.51 -10.50 4.31
CA TYR A 107 -12.40 -9.56 3.65
C TYR A 107 -12.21 -8.19 4.31
N LEU A 108 -12.09 -7.11 3.53
CA LEU A 108 -12.27 -5.79 4.12
C LEU A 108 -13.77 -5.50 4.29
N PHE A 109 -14.27 -6.03 5.39
CA PHE A 109 -15.52 -5.74 6.09
C PHE A 109 -16.24 -4.47 5.60
N VAL A 110 -17.35 -4.68 4.89
CA VAL A 110 -18.63 -4.15 5.35
C VAL A 110 -19.42 -5.35 5.83
N CYS A 111 -19.11 -5.84 7.04
CA CYS A 111 -20.13 -6.51 7.83
C CYS A 111 -20.64 -5.45 8.80
N GLU A 112 -21.89 -5.03 8.61
CA GLU A 112 -22.65 -4.61 9.78
C GLU A 112 -22.80 -5.83 10.71
N PRO A 113 -22.70 -5.68 12.04
CA PRO A 113 -22.50 -6.80 12.96
C PRO A 113 -23.67 -7.79 13.12
N ASP A 114 -24.77 -7.63 12.37
CA ASP A 114 -26.03 -8.36 12.61
C ASP A 114 -26.54 -9.22 11.42
N ALA A 115 -25.75 -9.50 10.39
CA ALA A 115 -26.24 -10.25 9.22
C ALA A 115 -26.01 -11.79 9.32
N PRO A 116 -27.07 -12.63 9.29
CA PRO A 116 -26.98 -14.10 9.39
C PRO A 116 -26.52 -14.79 8.09
N GLY A 117 -25.96 -16.00 8.23
CA GLY A 117 -25.18 -16.75 7.22
C GLY A 117 -25.89 -17.33 6.00
N LEU A 118 -25.12 -18.09 5.19
CA LEU A 118 -25.42 -18.69 3.87
C LEU A 118 -26.70 -19.51 3.74
N GLU A 119 -27.40 -19.78 4.84
CA GLU A 119 -28.69 -20.48 4.80
C GLU A 119 -29.77 -19.70 4.04
N ALA A 120 -29.58 -18.40 3.82
CA ALA A 120 -30.50 -17.53 3.07
C ALA A 120 -30.32 -17.51 1.54
N VAL A 121 -29.27 -18.13 0.98
CA VAL A 121 -29.06 -18.16 -0.48
C VAL A 121 -29.88 -19.27 -1.11
N GLU A 122 -30.84 -18.89 -1.97
CA GLU A 122 -31.66 -19.86 -2.70
C GLU A 122 -30.79 -20.89 -3.44
N PRO A 123 -31.12 -22.20 -3.38
CA PRO A 123 -30.30 -23.25 -3.98
C PRO A 123 -29.95 -23.02 -5.46
N GLY A 124 -30.84 -22.36 -6.22
CA GLY A 124 -30.62 -21.99 -7.61
C GLY A 124 -29.54 -20.93 -7.83
N LEU A 125 -29.25 -20.10 -6.82
CA LEU A 125 -28.27 -19.01 -6.90
C LEU A 125 -26.88 -19.42 -6.43
N ARG A 126 -26.76 -20.57 -5.75
CA ARG A 126 -25.49 -21.02 -5.14
C ARG A 126 -24.36 -21.13 -6.16
N SER A 127 -24.62 -21.64 -7.35
CA SER A 127 -23.60 -21.76 -8.41
C SER A 127 -23.06 -20.39 -8.82
N ALA A 128 -23.95 -19.43 -9.07
CA ALA A 128 -23.59 -18.06 -9.43
C ALA A 128 -22.82 -17.35 -8.32
N VAL A 129 -23.25 -17.49 -7.06
CA VAL A 129 -22.55 -16.94 -5.88
C VAL A 129 -21.14 -17.51 -5.78
N VAL A 130 -20.98 -18.83 -5.87
CA VAL A 130 -19.66 -19.49 -5.76
C VAL A 130 -18.74 -19.08 -6.90
N GLU A 131 -19.23 -18.99 -8.13
CA GLU A 131 -18.44 -18.54 -9.28
C GLU A 131 -17.94 -17.10 -9.09
N LEU A 132 -18.85 -16.18 -8.78
CA LEU A 132 -18.51 -14.77 -8.62
C LEU A 132 -17.62 -14.52 -7.40
N ALA A 133 -17.85 -15.22 -6.28
CA ALA A 133 -16.96 -15.18 -5.12
C ALA A 133 -15.57 -15.73 -5.47
N SER A 134 -15.49 -16.84 -6.20
CA SER A 134 -14.22 -17.41 -6.68
C SER A 134 -13.47 -16.44 -7.58
N PHE A 135 -14.18 -15.74 -8.47
CA PHE A 135 -13.60 -14.68 -9.28
C PHE A 135 -13.08 -13.53 -8.41
N ALA A 136 -13.87 -13.01 -7.47
CA ALA A 136 -13.49 -11.91 -6.59
C ALA A 136 -12.18 -12.24 -5.82
N VAL A 137 -12.08 -13.45 -5.27
CA VAL A 137 -10.89 -13.92 -4.56
C VAL A 137 -9.67 -13.96 -5.49
N LYS A 138 -9.78 -14.61 -6.66
CA LYS A 138 -8.68 -14.72 -7.63
C LYS A 138 -8.25 -13.35 -8.15
N PHE A 139 -9.21 -12.50 -8.47
CA PHE A 139 -8.99 -11.14 -8.95
C PHE A 139 -8.26 -10.30 -7.90
N GLY A 140 -8.73 -10.33 -6.64
CA GLY A 140 -8.12 -9.60 -5.53
C GLY A 140 -6.70 -10.07 -5.22
N LEU A 141 -6.45 -11.39 -5.22
CA LEU A 141 -5.10 -11.93 -5.03
C LEU A 141 -4.15 -11.54 -6.17
N SER A 142 -4.60 -11.65 -7.42
CA SER A 142 -3.81 -11.22 -8.59
C SER A 142 -3.50 -9.72 -8.52
N GLN A 143 -4.46 -8.90 -8.12
CA GLN A 143 -4.27 -7.46 -7.96
C GLN A 143 -3.29 -7.10 -6.84
N LYS A 144 -3.35 -7.78 -5.70
CA LYS A 144 -2.35 -7.64 -4.63
C LYS A 144 -0.94 -7.95 -5.13
N GLN A 145 -0.78 -9.03 -5.89
CA GLN A 145 0.51 -9.42 -6.47
C GLN A 145 1.00 -8.40 -7.50
N ASN A 146 0.14 -7.96 -8.42
CA ASN A 146 0.49 -6.95 -9.42
C ASN A 146 0.89 -5.63 -8.77
N PHE A 147 0.17 -5.19 -7.73
CA PHE A 147 0.50 -3.99 -6.99
C PHE A 147 1.84 -4.11 -6.27
N ALA A 148 2.11 -5.24 -5.61
CA ALA A 148 3.42 -5.49 -4.99
C ALA A 148 4.55 -5.45 -6.03
N GLN A 149 4.33 -6.07 -7.21
CA GLN A 149 5.28 -6.01 -8.31
C GLN A 149 5.46 -4.59 -8.86
N ALA A 150 4.40 -3.79 -8.96
CA ALA A 150 4.46 -2.40 -9.39
C ALA A 150 5.31 -1.54 -8.43
N LEU A 151 5.21 -1.79 -7.11
CA LEU A 151 6.08 -1.15 -6.13
C LEU A 151 7.55 -1.58 -6.31
N GLU A 152 7.80 -2.88 -6.51
CA GLU A 152 9.16 -3.41 -6.71
C GLU A 152 9.80 -2.90 -8.01
N GLN A 153 9.02 -2.69 -9.06
CA GLN A 153 9.46 -2.19 -10.36
C GLN A 153 9.53 -0.65 -10.41
N GLY A 154 9.15 0.05 -9.35
CA GLY A 154 9.13 1.52 -9.31
C GLY A 154 8.03 2.15 -10.17
N HIS A 155 7.04 1.37 -10.60
CA HIS A 155 5.83 1.86 -11.27
C HIS A 155 4.86 2.52 -10.28
N ALA A 156 5.01 2.23 -9.00
CA ALA A 156 4.23 2.82 -7.92
C ALA A 156 5.18 3.31 -6.83
N MET A 157 4.84 4.43 -6.19
CA MET A 157 5.52 4.89 -5.00
C MET A 157 4.54 5.07 -3.85
N LEU A 158 4.92 4.58 -2.68
CA LEU A 158 4.23 4.83 -1.43
C LEU A 158 4.72 6.13 -0.81
N VAL A 159 3.78 6.95 -0.35
CA VAL A 159 4.07 8.20 0.36
C VAL A 159 3.23 8.30 1.62
N GLY A 160 3.74 8.98 2.63
CA GLY A 160 3.02 9.22 3.86
C GLY A 160 3.64 10.33 4.70
N ARG A 161 3.04 10.61 5.85
CA ARG A 161 3.47 11.65 6.79
C ARG A 161 3.99 10.97 8.06
N TRP A 162 5.19 11.32 8.53
CA TRP A 162 5.92 10.49 9.50
C TRP A 162 5.66 10.85 10.96
N HIS A 163 5.26 12.08 11.24
CA HIS A 163 5.07 12.52 12.63
C HIS A 163 3.69 13.14 12.90
N ASP A 164 3.08 13.79 11.90
CA ASP A 164 1.77 14.44 12.05
C ASP A 164 1.00 14.45 10.71
N LEU A 165 -0.33 14.48 10.81
CA LEU A 165 -1.27 14.69 9.69
C LEU A 165 -1.02 16.00 8.95
N THR A 166 -0.33 16.99 9.54
CA THR A 166 -0.02 18.28 8.89
C THR A 166 1.30 18.28 8.12
N GLU A 167 2.17 17.30 8.32
CA GLU A 167 3.48 17.24 7.64
C GLU A 167 3.36 17.00 6.13
N PRO A 168 4.33 17.46 5.30
CA PRO A 168 4.32 17.11 3.88
C PRO A 168 4.44 15.60 3.69
N PHE A 169 3.79 15.07 2.64
CA PHE A 169 3.99 13.68 2.26
C PHE A 169 5.45 13.45 1.83
N ARG A 170 6.00 12.31 2.23
CA ARG A 170 7.35 11.87 1.88
C ARG A 170 7.33 10.43 1.41
N PRO A 171 8.25 10.05 0.49
CA PRO A 171 8.43 8.66 0.09
C PRO A 171 8.61 7.73 1.29
N ILE A 172 7.98 6.56 1.21
CA ILE A 172 8.15 5.45 2.14
C ILE A 172 9.00 4.40 1.43
N HIS A 173 10.11 4.01 2.04
CA HIS A 173 11.00 3.02 1.43
C HIS A 173 10.29 1.65 1.34
N PRO A 174 10.49 0.85 0.27
CA PRO A 174 9.87 -0.47 0.14
C PRO A 174 10.11 -1.40 1.34
N ASP A 175 11.34 -1.40 1.89
CA ASP A 175 11.70 -2.20 3.07
C ASP A 175 10.98 -1.77 4.35
N GLN A 176 10.59 -0.50 4.43
CA GLN A 176 9.87 0.05 5.59
C GLN A 176 8.39 -0.31 5.49
N TRP A 177 7.78 -0.12 4.32
CA TRP A 177 6.36 -0.43 4.08
C TRP A 177 5.99 -1.86 4.51
N ARG A 178 6.84 -2.84 4.18
CA ARG A 178 6.63 -4.26 4.54
C ARG A 178 6.56 -4.52 6.05
N GLN A 179 7.03 -3.59 6.88
CA GLN A 179 7.04 -3.71 8.35
C GLN A 179 5.83 -3.04 9.01
N PHE A 180 5.06 -2.26 8.24
CA PHE A 180 3.85 -1.62 8.75
C PHE A 180 2.66 -2.55 8.62
N LEU A 181 1.95 -2.72 9.73
CA LEU A 181 0.64 -3.33 9.72
C LEU A 181 -0.36 -2.25 9.33
N PHE A 182 -1.04 -2.47 8.22
CA PHE A 182 -2.15 -1.61 7.80
C PHE A 182 -3.43 -2.25 8.29
N ASP A 183 -4.09 -1.60 9.23
CA ASP A 183 -5.48 -1.91 9.55
C ASP A 183 -6.36 -0.93 8.76
N PRO A 184 -6.99 -1.38 7.67
CA PRO A 184 -7.80 -0.53 6.82
C PRO A 184 -9.09 -0.07 7.53
N SER A 185 -9.42 -0.67 8.69
CA SER A 185 -10.56 -0.29 9.53
C SER A 185 -10.19 0.75 10.60
N SER A 186 -8.92 0.87 10.99
CA SER A 186 -8.48 1.79 12.04
C SER A 186 -7.63 2.94 11.52
N SER A 187 -8.32 4.00 11.06
CA SER A 187 -7.73 5.32 10.80
C SER A 187 -6.67 5.33 9.68
N PRO A 188 -6.39 6.46 9.02
CA PRO A 188 -5.33 6.54 8.03
C PRO A 188 -3.92 6.46 8.67
N ILE A 189 -3.65 5.51 9.58
CA ILE A 189 -2.37 5.42 10.30
C ILE A 189 -1.83 4.01 10.18
N ALA A 190 -0.71 3.86 9.46
CA ALA A 190 0.04 2.61 9.44
C ALA A 190 1.00 2.58 10.64
N ARG A 191 1.04 1.47 11.40
CA ARG A 191 1.91 1.33 12.57
C ARG A 191 2.91 0.19 12.36
N ALA A 192 4.16 0.44 12.72
CA ALA A 192 5.15 -0.63 12.76
C ALA A 192 4.74 -1.69 13.80
N ALA A 193 5.16 -2.94 13.61
CA ALA A 193 4.79 -4.05 14.49
C ALA A 193 5.12 -3.84 15.99
N ASN A 194 6.13 -3.00 16.30
CA ASN A 194 6.51 -2.61 17.66
C ASN A 194 5.76 -1.37 18.20
N GLY A 195 4.96 -0.68 17.38
CA GLY A 195 4.18 0.51 17.76
C GLY A 195 4.96 1.84 17.81
N ASP A 196 6.29 1.79 17.70
CA ASP A 196 7.16 2.98 17.90
C ASP A 196 7.14 3.95 16.72
N VAL A 197 6.75 3.49 15.53
CA VAL A 197 6.75 4.28 14.29
C VAL A 197 5.36 4.26 13.69
N GLN A 198 4.87 5.44 13.32
CA GLN A 198 3.56 5.64 12.71
C GLN A 198 3.70 6.43 11.42
N ILE A 199 2.96 6.02 10.40
CA ILE A 199 2.83 6.76 9.15
C ILE A 199 1.38 7.18 9.02
N PHE A 200 1.15 8.49 8.98
CA PHE A 200 -0.14 9.09 8.78
C PHE A 200 -0.44 9.27 7.29
N SER A 201 -1.69 9.01 6.93
CA SER A 201 -2.24 9.03 5.57
C SER A 201 -1.33 8.36 4.54
N PRO A 202 -1.05 7.05 4.65
CA PRO A 202 -0.27 6.38 3.61
C PRO A 202 -1.08 6.33 2.31
N MET A 203 -0.49 6.84 1.23
CA MET A 203 -1.06 6.92 -0.10
C MET A 203 -0.10 6.31 -1.12
N VAL A 204 -0.63 5.94 -2.26
CA VAL A 204 0.07 5.39 -3.41
C VAL A 204 -0.08 6.36 -4.55
N ILE A 205 1.00 6.62 -5.25
CA ILE A 205 0.99 7.39 -6.49
C ILE A 205 1.62 6.58 -7.63
N PRO A 206 1.14 6.76 -8.87
CA PRO A 206 1.86 6.24 -10.03
C PRO A 206 3.22 6.93 -10.14
N SER A 207 4.22 6.17 -10.57
CA SER A 207 5.56 6.66 -10.85
C SER A 207 5.99 6.08 -12.19
N GLU A 208 6.65 6.88 -13.02
CA GLU A 208 7.42 6.29 -14.12
C GLU A 208 8.55 5.46 -13.51
N PRO A 209 8.95 4.33 -14.13
CA PRO A 209 10.19 3.65 -13.81
C PRO A 209 11.32 4.63 -14.16
N THR A 210 11.59 5.56 -13.27
CA THR A 210 12.79 6.35 -13.35
C THR A 210 13.89 5.30 -13.21
N SER A 211 14.84 5.30 -14.13
CA SER A 211 16.11 4.62 -13.91
C SER A 211 16.78 5.36 -12.75
N VAL A 212 16.29 5.15 -11.54
CA VAL A 212 16.84 5.70 -10.32
C VAL A 212 18.08 4.85 -10.06
N ALA A 213 19.12 5.08 -10.86
CA ALA A 213 20.44 5.19 -10.25
C ALA A 213 20.27 6.31 -9.22
N MET A 214 19.98 5.93 -7.98
CA MET A 214 19.87 6.84 -6.86
C MET A 214 21.16 7.65 -6.87
N ALA A 215 21.03 8.93 -7.20
CA ALA A 215 22.16 9.82 -7.35
C ALA A 215 22.87 9.87 -5.99
N SER A 216 23.94 9.10 -5.86
CA SER A 216 24.89 9.22 -4.75
C SER A 216 25.42 10.64 -4.74
N PRO A 217 25.21 11.44 -3.68
CA PRO A 217 25.92 12.69 -3.55
C PRO A 217 27.38 12.36 -3.19
N HIS A 218 28.28 12.42 -4.17
CA HIS A 218 29.72 12.48 -3.92
C HIS A 218 30.16 13.94 -3.76
N SER A 219 30.51 14.35 -2.54
CA SER A 219 31.78 15.04 -2.22
C SER A 219 31.81 15.54 -0.77
N GLY A 220 32.79 15.09 0.01
CA GLY A 220 33.23 15.73 1.26
C GLY A 220 32.45 15.36 2.52
N VAL A 221 32.95 14.38 3.28
CA VAL A 221 32.34 13.82 4.52
C VAL A 221 31.04 13.05 4.25
N ASP A 222 30.97 11.78 4.67
CA ASP A 222 29.77 10.96 4.51
C ASP A 222 28.59 11.68 5.23
N PRO A 223 27.54 12.12 4.52
CA PRO A 223 26.47 12.93 5.11
C PRO A 223 25.79 12.22 6.28
N ILE A 224 25.79 10.88 6.28
CA ILE A 224 25.30 10.07 7.39
C ILE A 224 26.20 10.18 8.62
N LEU A 225 27.52 10.26 8.43
CA LEU A 225 28.46 10.45 9.53
C LEU A 225 28.25 11.82 10.19
N SER A 226 28.10 12.89 9.40
CA SER A 226 27.83 14.23 9.94
C SER A 226 26.53 14.26 10.72
N TRP A 227 25.45 13.71 10.13
CA TRP A 227 24.16 13.61 10.79
C TRP A 227 24.23 12.81 12.10
N LEU A 228 24.93 11.67 12.13
CA LEU A 228 25.12 10.88 13.34
C LEU A 228 25.83 11.68 14.43
N ILE A 229 26.87 12.44 14.08
CA ILE A 229 27.61 13.29 15.01
C ILE A 229 26.68 14.35 15.61
N ASP A 230 25.85 15.00 14.80
CA ASP A 230 24.93 16.04 15.25
C ASP A 230 23.83 15.48 16.17
N GLN A 231 23.29 14.31 15.86
CA GLN A 231 22.32 13.62 16.72
C GLN A 231 22.94 13.27 18.08
N MET A 232 24.16 12.74 18.08
CA MET A 232 24.88 12.36 19.30
C MET A 232 25.29 13.58 20.15
N ARG A 233 25.68 14.69 19.52
CA ARG A 233 26.00 15.95 20.22
C ARG A 233 24.78 16.61 20.84
N SER A 234 23.63 16.49 20.17
CA SER A 234 22.37 17.07 20.67
C SER A 234 21.84 16.35 21.91
N ASN A 235 22.15 15.04 22.06
CA ASN A 235 21.68 14.21 23.17
C ASN A 235 22.79 13.27 23.69
N PRO A 236 23.88 13.79 24.28
CA PRO A 236 25.06 12.98 24.61
C PRO A 236 24.79 11.93 25.69
N ASP A 237 23.87 12.19 26.62
CA ASP A 237 23.57 11.33 27.78
C ASP A 237 22.36 10.41 27.57
N LYS A 238 21.60 10.57 26.49
CA LYS A 238 20.38 9.80 26.19
C LYS A 238 20.55 9.00 24.89
N PRO A 239 21.32 7.90 24.91
CA PRO A 239 21.58 7.12 23.71
C PRO A 239 20.31 6.47 23.17
N ARG A 240 20.08 6.64 21.87
CA ARG A 240 19.01 5.96 21.14
C ARG A 240 19.49 4.59 20.67
N SER A 241 18.55 3.68 20.40
CA SER A 241 18.90 2.36 19.88
C SER A 241 19.50 2.48 18.47
N LYS A 242 20.50 1.65 18.17
CA LYS A 242 21.12 1.63 16.82
C LYS A 242 20.09 1.34 15.73
N SER A 243 19.12 0.48 16.01
CA SER A 243 18.05 0.13 15.08
C SER A 243 17.16 1.34 14.74
N SER A 244 16.77 2.14 15.75
CA SER A 244 15.99 3.37 15.51
C SER A 244 16.77 4.38 14.67
N MET A 245 18.06 4.55 14.96
CA MET A 245 18.92 5.48 14.24
C MET A 245 19.24 5.00 12.82
N LEU A 246 19.31 3.69 12.58
CA LEU A 246 19.48 3.12 11.24
C LEU A 246 18.26 3.41 10.36
N ILE A 247 17.05 3.30 10.93
CA ILE A 247 15.80 3.62 10.22
C ILE A 247 15.81 5.09 9.77
N GLU A 248 16.20 6.00 10.66
CA GLU A 248 16.29 7.43 10.33
C GLU A 248 17.42 7.75 9.34
N ALA A 249 18.58 7.11 9.49
CA ALA A 249 19.70 7.29 8.57
C ALA A 249 19.34 6.84 7.14
N ARG A 250 18.53 5.77 7.01
CA ARG A 250 18.01 5.31 5.72
C ARG A 250 17.02 6.28 5.09
N ASN A 251 16.33 7.11 5.87
CA ASN A 251 15.50 8.19 5.34
C ASN A 251 16.35 9.30 4.70
N LEU A 252 17.61 9.45 5.12
CA LEU A 252 18.56 10.43 4.54
C LEU A 252 19.36 9.85 3.38
N CYS A 253 19.65 8.54 3.41
CA CYS A 253 20.38 7.83 2.36
C CYS A 253 19.82 6.41 2.20
N ALA A 254 18.99 6.21 1.17
CA ALA A 254 18.27 4.95 0.95
C ALA A 254 19.20 3.75 0.73
N ASP A 255 20.33 3.94 0.04
CA ASP A 255 21.33 2.89 -0.24
C ASP A 255 22.21 2.53 0.98
N LEU A 256 21.87 3.04 2.16
CA LEU A 256 22.64 2.80 3.38
C LEU A 256 22.43 1.37 3.89
N SER A 257 23.39 0.50 3.55
CA SER A 257 23.46 -0.83 4.14
C SER A 257 23.65 -0.77 5.65
N GLU A 258 23.11 -1.77 6.36
CA GLU A 258 23.24 -1.89 7.81
C GLU A 258 24.71 -1.97 8.25
N ARG A 259 25.52 -2.71 7.48
CA ARG A 259 26.96 -2.81 7.69
C ARG A 259 27.64 -1.45 7.59
N LYS A 260 27.36 -0.69 6.52
CA LYS A 260 27.95 0.65 6.32
C LYS A 260 27.55 1.59 7.46
N PHE A 261 26.29 1.57 7.89
CA PHE A 261 25.83 2.36 9.02
C PHE A 261 26.58 2.02 10.33
N PHE A 262 26.73 0.73 10.65
CA PHE A 262 27.45 0.33 11.86
C PHE A 262 28.94 0.64 11.80
N ASP A 263 29.55 0.60 10.62
CA ASP A 263 30.93 1.03 10.40
C ASP A 263 31.08 2.54 10.69
N LEU A 264 30.07 3.36 10.37
CA LEU A 264 30.04 4.80 10.68
C LEU A 264 29.75 5.13 12.15
N TRP A 265 29.14 4.20 12.91
CA TRP A 265 28.74 4.45 14.30
C TRP A 265 29.92 4.73 15.23
N LYS A 266 31.00 3.93 15.13
CA LYS A 266 32.18 4.10 15.99
C LYS A 266 32.88 5.46 15.75
N PRO A 267 33.18 5.85 14.49
CA PRO A 267 33.65 7.19 14.18
C PRO A 267 32.74 8.31 14.72
N ALA A 268 31.41 8.18 14.57
CA ALA A 268 30.48 9.19 15.04
C ALA A 268 30.52 9.39 16.57
N VAL A 269 30.60 8.30 17.35
CA VAL A 269 30.73 8.40 18.81
C VAL A 269 32.05 9.06 19.22
N SER A 270 33.14 8.70 18.54
CA SER A 270 34.46 9.30 18.79
C SER A 270 34.50 10.80 18.49
N LEU A 271 33.86 11.23 17.40
CA LEU A 271 33.86 12.63 16.93
C LEU A 271 32.83 13.52 17.64
N SER A 272 31.77 12.93 18.18
CA SER A 272 30.75 13.65 18.96
C SER A 272 31.14 13.82 20.43
N GLY A 273 32.01 12.97 20.97
CA GLY A 273 32.33 12.93 22.40
C GLY A 273 31.24 12.28 23.26
N ALA A 274 30.19 11.73 22.65
CA ALA A 274 29.03 11.16 23.33
C ALA A 274 29.32 9.74 23.87
N ALA A 275 30.18 9.63 24.87
CA ALA A 275 30.69 8.34 25.37
C ALA A 275 29.58 7.34 25.79
N ALA A 276 28.41 7.82 26.24
CA ALA A 276 27.28 6.98 26.60
C ALA A 276 26.75 6.12 25.44
N TRP A 277 26.93 6.56 24.20
CA TRP A 277 26.47 5.89 22.97
C TRP A 277 27.35 4.72 22.52
N SER A 278 28.50 4.51 23.17
CA SER A 278 29.35 3.33 22.94
C SER A 278 28.98 2.15 23.84
N LYS A 279 28.18 2.37 24.89
CA LYS A 279 27.84 1.34 25.87
C LYS A 279 26.85 0.34 25.26
N PRO A 280 27.03 -0.98 25.49
CA PRO A 280 26.01 -1.96 25.13
C PRO A 280 24.69 -1.59 25.83
N GLY A 281 23.61 -1.44 25.06
CA GLY A 281 22.29 -1.17 25.64
C GLY A 281 21.91 -2.27 26.64
N ARG A 282 21.33 -1.89 27.78
CA ARG A 282 20.63 -2.86 28.63
C ARG A 282 19.50 -3.44 27.77
N ARG A 283 19.55 -4.76 27.56
CA ARG A 283 18.45 -5.53 26.96
C ARG A 283 17.16 -5.31 27.74
#